data_AF-A0A485A4S1-F1
#
_entry.id   AF-A0A485A4S1-F1
#
_cell.length_a   1.000
_cell.length_b   1.000
_cell.length_c   1.000
_cell.angle_alpha   90.00
_cell.angle_beta   90.00
_cell.angle_gamma   90.00
#
_symmetry.space_group_name_H-M   'P 1'
#
loop_
_entity.id
_entity.type
_entity.pdbx_description
1 polymer ?
#
loop_
_entity_poly.entity_id
_entity_poly.type
_entity_poly.pdbx_seq_one_letter_code
_entity_poly.pdbx_strand_id
1 'polypeptide(L)'
;MKEHCIFLDNPHQARRFHQEMLNLFLKYSANLGANGKVNIAIVGGGATGVELSAELHNAVKQLHSYGYKGLSNEALNVTLVEAGERILPALPPRISGAAHSELTKMGVRVLTQTMVTSADEGGLHTKDGEYIAADLMVWAAGIKAPDFMKDIGGLETNRINQLVV
;
A
#
# COMPACT_ATOMS: atom_id res chain seq x y z
N MET A 1 0.93 12.83 -4.49
CA MET A 1 1.60 11.90 -3.55
C MET A 1 1.36 12.29 -2.10
N LYS A 2 2.09 13.26 -1.51
CA LYS A 2 2.03 13.57 -0.06
C LYS A 2 0.64 13.95 0.48
N GLU A 3 -0.20 14.56 -0.36
CA GLU A 3 -1.54 15.00 0.05
C GLU A 3 -2.59 13.88 0.01
N HIS A 4 -2.43 12.91 -0.91
CA HIS A 4 -3.44 11.89 -1.20
C HIS A 4 -3.05 10.48 -0.76
N CYS A 5 -1.79 10.25 -0.35
CA CYS A 5 -1.32 8.96 0.13
C CYS A 5 -1.00 8.99 1.63
N ILE A 6 -1.33 7.91 2.32
CA ILE A 6 -0.89 7.66 3.69
C ILE A 6 0.47 6.95 3.67
N PHE A 7 1.43 7.47 4.42
CA PHE A 7 2.74 6.84 4.61
C PHE A 7 2.71 5.90 5.82
N LEU A 8 3.69 5.00 5.94
CA LEU A 8 3.79 4.07 7.08
C LEU A 8 5.16 4.17 7.77
N ASP A 9 5.67 5.39 7.90
CA ASP A 9 7.02 5.64 8.44
C ASP A 9 7.03 5.71 9.98
N ASN A 10 5.86 5.91 10.61
CA ASN A 10 5.75 6.01 12.06
C ASN A 10 4.39 5.51 12.59
N PRO A 11 4.29 5.23 13.91
CA PRO A 11 3.06 4.70 14.51
C PRO A 11 1.84 5.60 14.38
N HIS A 12 2.00 6.92 14.31
CA HIS A 12 0.87 7.84 14.14
C HIS A 12 0.24 7.68 12.75
N GLN A 13 1.07 7.57 11.72
CA GLN A 13 0.58 7.33 10.37
C GLN A 13 -0.07 5.95 10.22
N ALA A 14 0.50 4.91 10.86
CA ALA A 14 -0.11 3.59 10.90
C ALA A 14 -1.49 3.58 11.59
N ARG A 15 -1.64 4.34 12.69
CA ARG A 15 -2.95 4.52 13.35
C ARG A 15 -3.94 5.27 12.46
N ARG A 16 -3.50 6.31 11.75
CA ARG A 16 -4.34 7.03 10.79
C ARG A 16 -4.83 6.08 9.69
N PHE A 17 -3.94 5.30 9.08
CA PHE A 17 -4.31 4.28 8.09
C PHE A 17 -5.38 3.33 8.64
N HIS A 18 -5.15 2.78 9.84
CA HIS A 18 -6.10 1.86 10.47
C HIS A 18 -7.48 2.50 10.71
N GLN A 19 -7.53 3.75 11.18
CA GLN A 19 -8.78 4.49 11.38
C GLN A 19 -9.53 4.75 10.07
N GLU A 20 -8.84 5.22 9.02
CA GLU A 20 -9.46 5.45 7.72
C GLU A 20 -9.99 4.15 7.10
N MET A 21 -9.21 3.07 7.21
CA MET A 21 -9.62 1.75 6.78
C MET A 21 -10.92 1.29 7.48
N LEU A 22 -10.98 1.40 8.82
CA LEU A 22 -12.19 1.06 9.58
C LEU A 22 -13.36 1.96 9.19
N ASN A 23 -13.14 3.26 9.03
CA ASN A 23 -14.19 4.19 8.61
C ASN A 23 -14.76 3.84 7.23
N LEU A 24 -13.91 3.46 6.28
CA LEU A 24 -14.34 2.98 4.96
C LEU A 24 -15.20 1.72 5.13
N PHE A 25 -14.70 0.70 5.81
CA PHE A 25 -15.45 -0.53 6.03
C PHE A 25 -16.80 -0.30 6.72
N LEU A 26 -16.87 0.60 7.71
CA LEU A 26 -18.13 0.96 8.37
C LEU A 26 -19.10 1.65 7.41
N LYS A 27 -18.63 2.64 6.63
CA LYS A 27 -19.44 3.32 5.59
C LYS A 27 -19.98 2.34 4.55
N TYR A 28 -19.19 1.36 4.14
CA TYR A 28 -19.64 0.30 3.23
C TYR A 28 -20.64 -0.64 3.90
N SER A 29 -20.38 -1.08 5.14
CA SER A 29 -21.30 -1.95 5.88
C SER A 29 -22.66 -1.31 6.17
N ALA A 30 -22.73 0.01 6.35
CA ALA A 30 -23.99 0.73 6.56
C ALA A 30 -24.83 0.85 5.28
N ASN A 31 -24.19 0.80 4.10
CA ASN A 31 -24.82 0.93 2.79
C ASN A 31 -24.93 -0.43 2.08
N LEU A 32 -25.32 -1.47 2.82
CA LEU A 32 -25.46 -2.89 2.42
C LEU A 32 -26.33 -3.19 1.17
N GLY A 33 -26.83 -2.18 0.47
CA GLY A 33 -27.58 -2.30 -0.80
C GLY A 33 -26.82 -1.88 -2.06
N ALA A 34 -25.64 -1.28 -1.94
CA ALA A 34 -24.77 -0.97 -3.08
C ALA A 34 -23.69 -2.05 -3.21
N ASN A 35 -23.48 -2.62 -4.40
CA ASN A 35 -22.40 -3.57 -4.74
C ASN A 35 -20.98 -2.96 -4.66
N GLY A 36 -20.74 -2.09 -3.67
CA GLY A 36 -19.49 -1.36 -3.50
C GLY A 36 -18.43 -2.21 -2.81
N LYS A 37 -17.19 -2.07 -3.27
CA LYS A 37 -16.00 -2.67 -2.65
C LYS A 37 -15.07 -1.56 -2.20
N VAL A 38 -14.38 -1.77 -1.08
CA VAL A 38 -13.27 -0.92 -0.66
C VAL A 38 -12.06 -1.26 -1.53
N ASN A 39 -11.51 -0.27 -2.23
CA ASN A 39 -10.33 -0.40 -3.06
C ASN A 39 -9.14 0.22 -2.33
N ILE A 40 -8.14 -0.60 -2.00
CA ILE A 40 -6.90 -0.14 -1.36
C ILE A 40 -5.76 -0.35 -2.35
N ALA A 41 -5.03 0.73 -2.66
CA ALA A 41 -3.81 0.66 -3.46
C ALA A 41 -2.58 0.89 -2.58
N ILE A 42 -1.59 0.01 -2.70
CA ILE A 42 -0.34 0.05 -1.93
C ILE A 42 0.80 0.20 -2.93
N VAL A 43 1.58 1.27 -2.80
CA VAL A 43 2.75 1.51 -3.65
C VAL A 43 4.01 1.08 -2.93
N GLY A 44 4.79 0.20 -3.56
CA GLY A 44 6.05 -0.35 -3.06
C GLY A 44 5.94 -1.82 -2.70
N GLY A 45 6.49 -2.69 -3.55
CA GLY A 45 6.59 -4.13 -3.35
C GLY A 45 7.73 -4.57 -2.43
N GLY A 46 8.20 -3.70 -1.53
CA GLY A 46 9.14 -4.09 -0.47
C GLY A 46 8.47 -4.90 0.64
N ALA A 47 9.20 -5.22 1.71
CA ALA A 47 8.68 -6.01 2.84
C ALA A 47 7.38 -5.41 3.39
N THR A 48 7.38 -4.11 3.70
CA THR A 48 6.22 -3.39 4.25
C THR A 48 4.97 -3.49 3.37
N GLY A 49 5.09 -3.24 2.07
CA GLY A 49 3.93 -3.26 1.18
C GLY A 49 3.39 -4.68 0.96
N VAL A 50 4.27 -5.69 0.91
CA VAL A 50 3.88 -7.10 0.80
C VAL A 50 3.17 -7.58 2.06
N GLU A 51 3.72 -7.31 3.24
CA GLU A 51 3.11 -7.69 4.52
C GLU A 51 1.76 -7.01 4.71
N LEU A 52 1.68 -5.70 4.44
CA LEU A 52 0.42 -4.97 4.53
C LEU A 52 -0.65 -5.55 3.60
N SER A 53 -0.28 -5.89 2.35
CA SER A 53 -1.22 -6.46 1.38
C SER A 53 -1.81 -7.79 1.88
N ALA A 54 -0.98 -8.64 2.49
CA ALA A 54 -1.43 -9.90 3.07
C ALA A 54 -2.31 -9.70 4.31
N GLU A 55 -1.90 -8.81 5.22
CA GLU A 55 -2.61 -8.57 6.49
C GLU A 55 -3.97 -7.89 6.29
N LEU A 56 -4.18 -7.11 5.23
CA LEU A 56 -5.49 -6.51 4.98
C LEU A 56 -6.60 -7.53 4.77
N HIS A 57 -6.33 -8.62 4.04
CA HIS A 57 -7.28 -9.71 3.89
C HIS A 57 -7.52 -10.44 5.21
N ASN A 58 -6.48 -10.62 6.03
CA ASN A 58 -6.61 -11.19 7.36
C ASN A 58 -7.46 -10.31 8.29
N ALA A 59 -7.27 -8.99 8.25
CA ALA A 59 -8.03 -8.02 9.02
C ALA A 59 -9.52 -8.02 8.66
N VAL A 60 -9.86 -8.09 7.36
CA VAL A 60 -11.27 -8.19 6.92
C VAL A 60 -11.93 -9.48 7.43
N LYS A 61 -11.23 -10.61 7.33
CA LYS A 61 -11.72 -11.89 7.86
C LYS A 61 -11.99 -11.82 9.36
N GLN A 62 -11.15 -11.13 10.11
CA GLN A 62 -11.37 -10.90 11.54
C GLN A 62 -12.60 -9.99 11.78
N LEU A 63 -12.73 -8.87 11.07
CA LEU A 63 -13.89 -7.98 11.19
C LEU A 63 -15.22 -8.72 10.92
N HIS A 64 -15.26 -9.58 9.90
CA HIS A 64 -16.41 -10.44 9.65
C HIS A 64 -16.80 -11.27 10.88
N SER A 65 -15.81 -11.89 11.53
CA SER A 65 -16.03 -12.74 12.71
C SER A 65 -16.57 -11.99 13.93
N TYR A 66 -16.33 -10.67 14.01
CA TYR A 66 -16.86 -9.80 15.07
C TYR A 66 -18.28 -9.28 14.83
N GLY A 67 -18.98 -9.77 13.80
CA GLY A 67 -20.41 -9.50 13.59
C GLY A 67 -20.72 -8.54 12.43
N TYR A 68 -19.71 -8.06 11.71
CA TYR A 68 -19.89 -7.28 10.49
C TYR A 68 -20.17 -8.20 9.28
N LYS A 69 -21.35 -8.83 9.26
CA LYS A 69 -21.74 -9.86 8.28
C LYS A 69 -21.72 -9.42 6.80
N GLY A 70 -21.66 -8.12 6.53
CA GLY A 70 -21.51 -7.54 5.19
C GLY A 70 -20.08 -7.38 4.70
N LEU A 71 -19.09 -7.57 5.59
CA LEU A 71 -17.67 -7.39 5.29
C LEU A 71 -17.03 -8.76 5.06
N SER A 72 -17.20 -9.32 3.88
CA SER A 72 -16.48 -10.51 3.45
C SER A 72 -15.25 -10.12 2.61
N ASN A 73 -14.40 -11.10 2.24
CA ASN A 73 -13.23 -10.83 1.39
C ASN A 73 -13.63 -10.20 0.05
N GLU A 74 -14.85 -10.44 -0.42
CA GLU A 74 -15.38 -9.86 -1.65
C GLU A 74 -15.58 -8.34 -1.56
N ALA A 75 -15.67 -7.78 -0.35
CA ALA A 75 -15.84 -6.35 -0.10
C ALA A 75 -14.51 -5.57 -0.12
N LEU A 76 -13.36 -6.25 -0.29
CA LEU A 76 -12.04 -5.64 -0.33
C LEU A 76 -11.32 -6.01 -1.63
N ASN A 77 -10.87 -5.00 -2.37
CA ASN A 77 -9.91 -5.14 -3.45
C ASN A 77 -8.59 -4.52 -3.02
N VAL A 78 -7.50 -5.30 -3.02
CA VAL A 78 -6.15 -4.79 -2.76
C VAL A 78 -5.33 -4.82 -4.04
N THR A 79 -4.71 -3.70 -4.39
CA THR A 79 -3.74 -3.61 -5.49
C THR A 79 -2.37 -3.24 -4.93
N LEU A 80 -1.36 -4.10 -5.13
CA LEU A 80 0.03 -3.84 -4.79
C LEU A 80 0.77 -3.42 -6.06
N VAL A 81 1.43 -2.26 -6.05
CA VAL A 81 2.11 -1.68 -7.21
C VAL A 81 3.60 -1.57 -6.94
N GLU A 82 4.42 -2.15 -7.83
CA GLU A 82 5.88 -2.15 -7.76
C GLU A 82 6.50 -1.71 -9.09
N ALA A 83 7.47 -0.80 -9.03
CA ALA A 83 8.12 -0.24 -10.20
C ALA A 83 9.12 -1.21 -10.86
N GLY A 84 9.74 -2.09 -10.09
CA GLY A 84 10.67 -3.11 -10.57
C GLY A 84 9.99 -4.37 -11.09
N GLU A 85 10.80 -5.31 -11.59
CA GLU A 85 10.34 -6.57 -12.19
C GLU A 85 9.67 -7.53 -11.19
N ARG A 86 9.94 -7.38 -9.89
CA ARG A 86 9.48 -8.30 -8.85
C ARG A 86 9.33 -7.63 -7.49
N ILE A 87 8.37 -8.11 -6.71
CA ILE A 87 8.26 -7.78 -5.29
C ILE A 87 9.40 -8.43 -4.49
N LEU A 88 9.67 -7.88 -3.30
CA LEU A 88 10.78 -8.28 -2.42
C LEU A 88 12.11 -8.39 -3.19
N PRO A 89 12.54 -7.34 -3.93
CA PRO A 89 13.70 -7.44 -4.82
C PRO A 89 15.02 -7.74 -4.09
N ALA A 90 15.08 -7.50 -2.77
CA ALA A 90 16.20 -7.86 -1.92
C ALA A 90 16.29 -9.38 -1.62
N LEU A 91 15.23 -10.16 -1.86
CA LEU A 91 15.21 -11.61 -1.64
C LEU A 91 15.55 -12.37 -2.93
N PRO A 92 15.88 -13.67 -2.88
CA PRO A 92 16.09 -14.48 -4.08
C PRO A 92 14.83 -14.58 -4.97
N PRO A 93 14.96 -14.67 -6.31
CA PRO A 93 13.81 -14.74 -7.23
C PRO A 93 12.78 -15.82 -6.89
N ARG A 94 13.23 -16.98 -6.41
CA ARG A 94 12.36 -18.07 -5.95
C ARG A 94 11.42 -17.62 -4.81
N ILE A 95 11.93 -16.84 -3.87
CA ILE A 95 11.14 -16.35 -2.71
C ILE A 95 10.19 -15.25 -3.15
N SER A 96 10.65 -14.30 -3.98
CA SER A 96 9.78 -13.27 -4.57
C SER A 96 8.63 -13.88 -5.37
N GLY A 97 8.90 -14.91 -6.19
CA GLY A 97 7.88 -15.61 -6.96
C GLY A 97 6.88 -16.35 -6.09
N ALA A 98 7.35 -17.00 -5.01
CA ALA A 98 6.48 -17.64 -4.04
C ALA A 98 5.55 -16.64 -3.34
N ALA A 99 6.11 -15.51 -2.87
CA ALA A 99 5.32 -14.44 -2.25
C ALA A 99 4.30 -13.83 -3.21
N HIS A 100 4.69 -13.59 -4.46
CA HIS A 100 3.78 -13.08 -5.49
C HIS A 100 2.61 -14.04 -5.69
N SER A 101 2.90 -15.32 -5.91
CA SER A 101 1.87 -16.35 -6.09
C SER A 101 0.92 -16.41 -4.90
N GLU A 102 1.44 -16.30 -3.68
CA GLU A 102 0.62 -16.36 -2.48
C GLU A 102 -0.29 -15.13 -2.34
N LEU A 103 0.22 -13.92 -2.58
CA LEU A 103 -0.61 -12.71 -2.64
C LEU A 103 -1.72 -12.81 -3.70
N THR A 104 -1.39 -13.31 -4.89
CA THR A 104 -2.39 -13.51 -5.95
C THR A 104 -3.47 -14.51 -5.54
N LYS A 105 -3.12 -15.61 -4.87
CA LYS A 105 -4.11 -16.57 -4.33
C LYS A 105 -5.01 -15.95 -3.28
N MET A 106 -4.50 -15.00 -2.49
CA MET A 106 -5.30 -14.25 -1.52
C MET A 106 -6.27 -13.25 -2.17
N GLY A 107 -6.14 -13.00 -3.48
CA GLY A 107 -6.97 -12.04 -4.23
C GLY A 107 -6.33 -10.67 -4.42
N VAL A 108 -5.06 -10.50 -4.02
CA VAL A 108 -4.32 -9.25 -4.24
C VAL A 108 -3.94 -9.13 -5.72
N ARG A 109 -4.28 -8.00 -6.34
CA ARG A 109 -3.81 -7.63 -7.68
C ARG A 109 -2.38 -7.10 -7.56
N VAL A 110 -1.40 -7.90 -7.97
CA VAL A 110 0.02 -7.50 -7.93
C VAL A 110 0.45 -6.98 -9.30
N LEU A 111 0.79 -5.69 -9.36
CA LEU A 111 1.30 -5.00 -10.54
C LEU A 111 2.80 -4.76 -10.37
N THR A 112 3.60 -5.36 -11.23
CA THR A 112 5.06 -5.16 -11.30
C THR A 112 5.41 -4.42 -12.59
N GLN A 113 6.60 -3.84 -12.66
CA GLN A 113 6.98 -2.95 -13.77
C GLN A 113 6.00 -1.79 -13.95
N THR A 114 5.37 -1.35 -12.86
CA THR A 114 4.35 -0.32 -12.86
C THR A 114 4.81 0.83 -11.98
N MET A 115 5.27 1.91 -12.62
CA MET A 115 5.75 3.09 -11.91
C MET A 115 4.61 4.09 -11.70
N VAL A 116 4.30 4.43 -10.45
CA VAL A 116 3.34 5.49 -10.12
C VAL A 116 4.01 6.86 -10.24
N THR A 117 3.37 7.78 -10.95
CA THR A 117 3.88 9.14 -11.21
C THR A 117 3.15 10.20 -10.41
N SER A 118 1.85 10.03 -10.15
CA SER A 118 1.06 10.93 -9.31
C SER A 118 -0.12 10.20 -8.66
N ALA A 119 -0.80 10.91 -7.77
CA ALA A 119 -2.01 10.46 -7.09
C ALA A 119 -2.95 11.66 -6.94
N ASP A 120 -4.24 11.45 -7.17
CA ASP A 120 -5.32 12.40 -6.90
C ASP A 120 -6.26 11.85 -5.81
N GLU A 121 -7.42 12.46 -5.61
CA GLU A 121 -8.39 12.02 -4.60
C GLU A 121 -8.97 10.62 -4.88
N GLY A 122 -9.05 10.21 -6.15
CA GLY A 122 -9.70 8.96 -6.56
C GLY A 122 -8.74 7.79 -6.84
N GLY A 123 -7.44 8.04 -6.99
CA GLY A 123 -6.52 6.98 -7.37
C GLY A 123 -5.11 7.40 -7.79
N LEU A 124 -4.38 6.40 -8.30
CA LEU A 124 -2.99 6.51 -8.71
C LEU A 124 -2.87 6.59 -10.24
N HIS A 125 -1.99 7.47 -10.73
CA HIS A 125 -1.61 7.54 -12.13
C HIS A 125 -0.27 6.86 -12.34
N THR A 126 -0.20 5.98 -13.33
CA THR A 126 1.03 5.29 -13.70
C THR A 126 1.77 6.02 -14.83
N LYS A 127 3.06 5.72 -14.98
CA LYS A 127 3.90 6.26 -16.05
C LYS A 127 3.41 5.87 -17.45
N ASP A 128 2.80 4.69 -17.57
CA ASP A 128 2.32 4.14 -18.84
C ASP A 128 0.87 4.59 -19.15
N GLY A 129 0.28 5.46 -18.33
CA GLY A 129 -1.04 6.05 -18.54
C GLY A 129 -2.21 5.27 -17.97
N GLU A 130 -1.97 4.13 -17.29
CA GLU A 130 -3.01 3.43 -16.53
C GLU A 130 -3.40 4.25 -15.28
N TYR A 131 -4.71 4.29 -14.99
CA TYR A 131 -5.29 4.83 -13.76
C TYR A 131 -5.76 3.68 -12.84
N ILE A 132 -5.30 3.70 -11.60
CA ILE A 132 -5.65 2.70 -10.58
C ILE A 132 -6.54 3.37 -9.54
N ALA A 133 -7.85 3.13 -9.64
CA ALA A 133 -8.83 3.65 -8.69
C ALA A 133 -8.64 3.05 -7.29
N ALA A 134 -8.69 3.89 -6.25
CA ALA A 134 -8.53 3.49 -4.86
C ALA A 134 -9.24 4.46 -3.91
N ASP A 135 -9.99 3.91 -2.94
CA ASP A 135 -10.56 4.66 -1.82
C ASP A 135 -9.49 5.02 -0.78
N LEU A 136 -8.42 4.21 -0.71
CA LEU A 136 -7.30 4.41 0.21
C LEU A 136 -5.99 4.09 -0.49
N MET A 137 -5.07 5.05 -0.49
CA MET A 137 -3.74 4.91 -1.09
C MET A 137 -2.66 4.91 -0.02
N VAL A 138 -1.81 3.88 -0.02
CA VAL A 138 -0.70 3.73 0.91
C VAL A 138 0.61 3.82 0.15
N TRP A 139 1.51 4.68 0.61
CA TRP A 139 2.85 4.81 0.06
C TRP A 139 3.85 4.12 0.98
N ALA A 140 4.29 2.92 0.60
CA ALA A 140 5.29 2.11 1.29
C ALA A 140 6.63 2.04 0.51
N ALA A 141 6.77 2.80 -0.58
CA ALA A 141 7.96 2.82 -1.42
C ALA A 141 8.93 3.95 -1.02
N GLY A 142 10.19 3.60 -0.83
CA GLY A 142 11.30 4.57 -0.74
C GLY A 142 11.25 5.45 0.52
N ILE A 143 12.16 5.17 1.44
CA ILE A 143 12.34 5.98 2.66
C ILE A 143 13.38 7.06 2.34
N LYS A 144 13.09 8.30 2.70
CA LYS A 144 14.04 9.42 2.64
C LYS A 144 14.40 9.84 4.06
N ALA A 145 15.68 10.06 4.33
CA ALA A 145 16.06 10.67 5.60
C ALA A 145 15.53 12.12 5.66
N PRO A 146 15.32 12.68 6.86
CA PRO A 146 14.81 14.04 7.03
C PRO A 146 15.60 15.08 6.24
N ASP A 147 14.94 16.15 5.77
CA ASP A 147 15.57 17.15 4.91
C ASP A 147 16.75 17.89 5.58
N PHE A 148 16.75 18.02 6.91
CA PHE A 148 17.86 18.64 7.63
C PHE A 148 19.18 17.85 7.53
N MET A 149 19.12 16.55 7.22
CA MET A 149 20.32 15.72 7.07
C MET A 149 21.19 16.18 5.89
N LYS A 150 20.60 16.82 4.87
CA LYS A 150 21.33 17.24 3.65
C LYS A 150 22.53 18.14 3.95
N ASP A 151 22.40 18.98 4.98
CA ASP A 151 23.36 20.03 5.31
C ASP A 151 23.99 19.82 6.71
N ILE A 152 23.93 18.59 7.24
CA ILE A 152 24.38 18.30 8.60
C ILE A 152 25.91 18.34 8.72
N GLY A 153 26.44 19.41 9.30
CA GLY A 153 27.86 19.50 9.67
C GLY A 153 28.84 19.42 8.49
N GLY A 154 28.41 19.76 7.27
CA GLY A 154 29.23 19.67 6.06
C GLY A 154 29.51 18.24 5.58
N LEU A 155 28.79 17.24 6.12
CA LEU A 155 28.92 15.85 5.72
C LEU A 155 28.20 15.60 4.39
N GLU A 156 28.82 14.80 3.52
CA GLU A 156 28.22 14.43 2.24
C GLU A 156 27.02 13.51 2.44
N THR A 157 25.94 13.77 1.69
CA THR A 157 24.74 12.93 1.68
C THR A 157 24.37 12.48 0.28
N ASN A 158 23.75 11.29 0.19
CA ASN A 158 23.19 10.78 -1.07
C ASN A 158 21.82 11.40 -1.40
N ARG A 159 21.24 11.02 -2.55
CA ARG A 159 19.94 11.53 -3.05
C ARG A 159 18.74 11.34 -2.12
N ILE A 160 18.82 10.45 -1.13
CA ILE A 160 17.78 10.20 -0.12
C ILE A 160 18.21 10.68 1.28
N ASN A 161 19.15 11.62 1.35
CA ASN A 161 19.64 12.27 2.56
C ASN A 161 20.37 11.33 3.56
N GLN A 162 20.88 10.18 3.12
CA GLN A 162 21.74 9.34 3.97
C GLN A 162 23.18 9.83 3.89
N LEU A 163 23.89 9.80 5.02
CA LEU A 163 25.32 10.09 5.07
C LEU A 163 26.10 9.08 4.22
N VAL A 164 27.07 9.57 3.46
CA VAL A 164 28.04 8.73 2.76
C VAL A 164 29.16 8.37 3.74
N VAL A 165 29.39 7.07 3.94
CA VAL A 165 30.41 6.49 4.83
C VAL A 165 31.40 5.63 4.07
#